data_AF-R7UEL8-F1
#
_entry.id   AF-R7UEL8-F1
#
_cell.length_a   1.000
_cell.length_b   1.000
_cell.length_c   1.000
_cell.angle_alpha   90.00
_cell.angle_beta   90.00
_cell.angle_gamma   90.00
#
_symmetry.space_group_name_H-M   'P 1'
#
loop_
_entity.id
_entity.type
_entity.pdbx_description
1 polymer ?
#
loop_
_entity_poly.entity_id
_entity_poly.type
_entity_poly.pdbx_seq_one_letter_code
_entity_poly.pdbx_strand_id
1 'polypeptide(L)'
;MSAVTCLRGESVEAGEEVYINVGQLEGDLILTFPFDLGVEEALAQASPSEIPFAPEYDPRHGILMTDASIGGEFLNTGDISAYHSAIQLERVNVGGSVTNTGTLTSDESGIVLQEIEGVQDFINLGIIQITDPNLGDGMSADRVTMSGVMENAGTITARYGMLLTDSSVSGFVNNGTINSYQEGMTALDTSGEGSISIDGNVGVGSEGSIITVQGNGIVLSSVQDVDSIINTGTITAGSHGIKLTDVSAQSLYNNGIITAGTYVEDLGDGETDANGSGIYLKDSNLQGNITNDVDDQIKAATHGIYLGETQGVTNVLNEGSINVDTDGIKLSGSTLDRIEEDNDFNSGNIINYRTGTITAGDDAIRLGGAIDYDDGMSTTPSLVEGDVVNMGVITADENAIDIDDSTVDGMISNSGTITSGDVTIDIG
;
A
#
# COMPACT_ATOMS: atom_id res chain seq x y z
N MET A 1 -2.07 33.15 -13.54
CA MET A 1 -2.82 33.06 -14.82
C MET A 1 -2.51 31.69 -15.36
N SER A 2 -3.36 30.71 -15.07
CA SER A 2 -3.24 29.34 -15.57
C SER A 2 -3.96 29.25 -16.92
N ALA A 3 -3.37 28.50 -17.85
CA ALA A 3 -4.04 28.07 -19.06
C ALA A 3 -4.76 26.74 -18.76
N VAL A 4 -5.98 26.59 -19.25
CA VAL A 4 -6.80 25.37 -19.13
C VAL A 4 -7.03 24.85 -20.54
N THR A 5 -6.64 23.60 -20.77
CA THR A 5 -6.94 22.87 -22.01
C THR A 5 -7.97 21.80 -21.65
N CYS A 6 -9.19 21.95 -22.16
CA CYS A 6 -10.23 20.92 -22.09
C CYS A 6 -10.31 20.28 -23.48
N LEU A 7 -9.92 19.00 -23.58
CA LEU A 7 -10.07 18.19 -24.78
C LEU A 7 -11.30 17.30 -24.58
N ARG A 8 -12.29 17.41 -25.49
CA ARG A 8 -13.49 16.57 -25.44
C ARG A 8 -13.75 15.99 -26.82
N GLY A 9 -13.63 14.66 -26.95
CA GLY A 9 -13.99 13.92 -28.16
C GLY A 9 -12.95 13.91 -29.29
N GLU A 10 -11.65 14.05 -29.01
CA GLU A 10 -10.57 13.91 -29.99
C GLU A 10 -9.78 12.61 -29.75
N SER A 11 -9.23 12.02 -30.82
CA SER A 11 -8.33 10.87 -30.76
C SER A 11 -6.93 11.30 -31.18
N VAL A 12 -5.92 11.00 -30.36
CA VAL A 12 -4.51 11.15 -30.72
C VAL A 12 -4.02 9.81 -31.27
N GLU A 13 -3.41 9.79 -32.45
CA GLU A 13 -2.99 8.54 -33.10
C GLU A 13 -1.79 7.90 -32.38
N ALA A 14 -1.61 6.59 -32.56
CA ALA A 14 -0.49 5.86 -31.95
C ALA A 14 0.86 6.43 -32.41
N GLY A 15 1.67 6.89 -31.46
CA GLY A 15 2.97 7.53 -31.70
C GLY A 15 2.95 9.06 -31.80
N GLU A 16 1.79 9.71 -31.64
CA GLU A 16 1.69 11.15 -31.45
C GLU A 16 1.81 11.51 -29.96
N GLU A 17 2.68 12.46 -29.64
CA GLU A 17 2.92 12.94 -28.28
C GLU A 17 2.13 14.23 -28.03
N VAL A 18 1.29 14.25 -26.99
CA VAL A 18 0.59 15.48 -26.57
C VAL A 18 1.47 16.26 -25.60
N TYR A 19 2.15 17.28 -26.10
CA TYR A 19 2.91 18.20 -25.26
C TYR A 19 2.01 19.30 -24.70
N ILE A 20 1.63 19.18 -23.43
CA ILE A 20 0.97 20.29 -22.70
C ILE A 20 2.06 21.08 -21.96
N ASN A 21 2.68 22.03 -22.66
CA ASN A 21 3.67 22.91 -22.05
C ASN A 21 2.97 24.08 -21.33
N VAL A 22 2.90 24.02 -20.00
CA VAL A 22 2.29 25.07 -19.15
C VAL A 22 3.25 26.22 -18.78
N GLY A 23 4.42 26.32 -19.41
CA GLY A 23 5.36 27.44 -19.27
C GLY A 23 5.37 28.38 -20.49
N GLN A 24 4.81 29.59 -20.31
CA GLN A 24 4.71 30.75 -21.23
C GLN A 24 4.92 30.50 -22.75
N LEU A 25 3.82 30.63 -23.51
CA LEU A 25 3.87 30.99 -24.94
C LEU A 25 2.96 32.19 -25.21
N GLU A 26 3.56 33.26 -25.76
CA GLU A 26 2.88 34.09 -26.75
C GLU A 26 2.80 33.26 -28.05
N GLY A 27 1.61 32.80 -28.43
CA GLY A 27 1.38 32.08 -29.68
C GLY A 27 0.12 31.20 -29.66
N ASP A 28 -0.48 31.02 -30.83
CA ASP A 28 -1.73 30.27 -31.03
C ASP A 28 -1.50 28.75 -30.88
N LEU A 29 -2.43 28.08 -30.19
CA LEU A 29 -2.58 26.62 -30.23
C LEU A 29 -3.39 26.26 -31.49
N ILE A 30 -2.77 25.52 -32.41
CA ILE A 30 -3.39 25.07 -33.66
C ILE A 30 -3.71 23.58 -33.51
N LEU A 31 -4.99 23.22 -33.55
CA LEU A 31 -5.47 21.84 -33.69
C LEU A 31 -5.98 21.64 -35.12
N THR A 32 -5.49 20.62 -35.81
CA THR A 32 -5.90 20.28 -37.18
C THR A 32 -6.12 18.78 -37.29
N PHE A 33 -7.25 18.36 -37.89
CA PHE A 33 -7.52 16.97 -38.26
C PHE A 33 -7.19 16.71 -39.74
N PRO A 34 -6.64 15.53 -40.09
CA PRO A 34 -6.61 15.04 -41.47
C PRO A 34 -7.77 14.06 -41.71
N PHE A 35 -8.69 14.38 -42.63
CA PHE A 35 -9.50 13.34 -43.29
C PHE A 35 -9.53 13.50 -44.80
N ASP A 36 -9.48 12.33 -45.45
CA ASP A 36 -9.24 12.06 -46.87
C ASP A 36 -10.48 12.28 -47.76
N LEU A 37 -11.26 13.33 -47.49
CA LEU A 37 -12.51 13.64 -48.22
C LEU A 37 -12.58 15.08 -48.72
N GLY A 38 -11.46 15.65 -49.18
CA GLY A 38 -11.43 16.71 -50.21
C GLY A 38 -12.23 18.00 -49.99
N VAL A 39 -12.75 18.25 -48.79
CA VAL A 39 -13.45 19.47 -48.42
C VAL A 39 -13.03 19.85 -46.99
N GLU A 40 -12.24 20.91 -46.88
CA GLU A 40 -11.83 21.51 -45.61
C GLU A 40 -13.03 22.24 -44.98
N GLU A 41 -13.66 21.63 -43.97
CA GLU A 41 -14.58 22.36 -43.07
C GLU A 41 -14.01 22.36 -41.66
N ALA A 42 -13.72 23.56 -41.15
CA ALA A 42 -13.28 23.79 -39.78
C ALA A 42 -14.45 23.56 -38.81
N LEU A 43 -14.29 22.63 -37.86
CA LEU A 43 -15.30 22.36 -36.82
C LEU A 43 -15.37 23.44 -35.73
N ALA A 44 -14.29 24.21 -35.54
CA ALA A 44 -14.31 25.46 -34.79
C ALA A 44 -13.25 26.43 -35.34
N GLN A 45 -13.66 27.67 -35.60
CA GLN A 45 -12.77 28.80 -35.87
C GLN A 45 -12.92 29.78 -34.71
N ALA A 46 -11.82 30.11 -34.03
CA ALA A 46 -11.76 31.32 -33.23
C ALA A 46 -11.73 32.51 -34.22
N SER A 47 -12.93 32.96 -34.61
CA SER A 47 -13.12 34.19 -35.37
C SER A 47 -12.91 35.39 -34.44
N PRO A 48 -12.44 36.55 -34.94
CA PRO A 48 -12.56 37.83 -34.24
C PRO A 48 -14.03 38.30 -34.20
N SER A 49 -14.91 37.44 -33.72
CA SER A 49 -16.28 37.74 -33.33
C SER A 49 -16.27 38.02 -31.83
N GLU A 50 -16.94 39.10 -31.40
CA GLU A 50 -17.01 39.54 -29.99
C GLU A 50 -17.72 38.56 -29.03
N ILE A 51 -18.10 37.37 -29.47
CA ILE A 51 -18.70 36.34 -28.61
C ILE A 51 -17.68 35.21 -28.42
N PRO A 52 -17.03 35.14 -27.24
CA PRO A 52 -16.04 34.11 -26.93
C PRO A 52 -16.69 32.72 -26.93
N PHE A 53 -16.01 31.75 -27.53
CA PHE A 53 -16.17 30.36 -27.10
C PHE A 53 -15.70 30.30 -25.65
N ALA A 54 -16.63 30.15 -24.72
CA ALA A 54 -16.34 29.89 -23.33
C ALA A 54 -16.37 28.37 -23.16
N PRO A 55 -15.22 27.67 -23.09
CA PRO A 55 -15.22 26.37 -22.44
C PRO A 55 -15.92 26.55 -21.10
N GLU A 56 -16.73 25.56 -20.69
CA GLU A 56 -17.34 25.59 -19.37
C GLU A 56 -16.19 25.69 -18.37
N TYR A 57 -16.02 26.88 -17.81
CA TYR A 57 -14.96 27.18 -16.87
C TYR A 57 -15.27 26.37 -15.63
N ASP A 58 -14.60 25.24 -15.51
CA ASP A 58 -14.51 24.55 -14.25
C ASP A 58 -13.21 24.99 -13.57
N PRO A 59 -13.23 26.00 -12.67
CA PRO A 59 -12.04 26.42 -11.92
C PRO A 59 -11.44 25.30 -11.07
N ARG A 60 -12.16 24.18 -10.93
CA ARG A 60 -11.83 23.10 -10.03
C ARG A 60 -10.66 22.28 -10.55
N HIS A 61 -10.53 22.02 -11.85
CA HIS A 61 -9.51 21.10 -12.36
C HIS A 61 -8.39 21.82 -13.13
N GLY A 62 -7.16 21.33 -13.02
CA GLY A 62 -6.03 21.83 -13.82
C GLY A 62 -6.12 21.32 -15.26
N ILE A 63 -6.07 20.00 -15.40
CA ILE A 63 -6.35 19.27 -16.64
C ILE A 63 -7.47 18.27 -16.36
N LEU A 64 -8.54 18.34 -17.15
CA LEU A 64 -9.63 17.38 -17.14
C LEU A 64 -9.81 16.83 -18.56
N MET A 65 -9.74 15.50 -18.70
CA MET A 65 -10.08 14.80 -19.93
C MET A 65 -11.14 13.75 -19.65
N THR A 66 -12.20 13.74 -20.45
CA THR A 66 -13.27 12.75 -20.35
C THR A 66 -13.56 12.13 -21.72
N ASP A 67 -13.83 10.84 -21.76
CA ASP A 67 -14.30 10.12 -22.96
C ASP A 67 -13.38 10.34 -24.18
N ALA A 68 -12.06 10.18 -23.97
CA ALA A 68 -11.01 10.49 -24.96
C ALA A 68 -10.05 9.31 -25.18
N SER A 69 -9.19 9.41 -26.20
CA SER A 69 -8.13 8.42 -26.45
C SER A 69 -6.79 9.11 -26.72
N ILE A 70 -5.76 8.67 -26.00
CA ILE A 70 -4.36 9.09 -26.13
C ILE A 70 -3.60 7.88 -26.67
N GLY A 71 -3.22 7.92 -27.96
CA GLY A 71 -2.51 6.79 -28.59
C GLY A 71 -1.10 6.52 -28.06
N GLY A 72 -0.53 7.44 -27.27
CA GLY A 72 0.80 7.33 -26.67
C GLY A 72 0.78 7.57 -25.15
N GLU A 73 1.84 8.20 -24.65
CA GLU A 73 1.99 8.54 -23.24
C GLU A 73 1.30 9.86 -22.89
N PHE A 74 0.82 9.96 -21.65
CA PHE A 74 0.46 11.25 -21.03
C PHE A 74 1.61 11.69 -20.12
N LEU A 75 2.26 12.81 -20.42
CA LEU A 75 3.42 13.29 -19.68
C LEU A 75 3.22 14.73 -19.18
N ASN A 76 3.26 14.92 -17.86
CA ASN A 76 3.44 16.25 -17.26
C ASN A 76 4.91 16.50 -16.90
N THR A 77 5.46 17.62 -17.38
CA THR A 77 6.80 18.12 -17.04
C THR A 77 6.78 19.51 -16.39
N GLY A 78 5.61 20.14 -16.32
CA GLY A 78 5.45 21.51 -15.85
C GLY A 78 4.79 21.61 -14.48
N ASP A 79 4.52 22.84 -14.07
CA ASP A 79 3.81 23.15 -12.84
C ASP A 79 2.31 23.32 -13.14
N ILE A 80 1.46 22.53 -12.48
CA ILE A 80 0.00 22.63 -12.58
C ILE A 80 -0.55 22.93 -11.19
N SER A 81 -1.43 23.93 -11.11
CA SER A 81 -2.16 24.26 -9.88
C SER A 81 -3.66 24.30 -10.14
N ALA A 82 -4.44 23.64 -9.28
CA ALA A 82 -5.89 23.54 -9.38
C ALA A 82 -6.55 23.65 -8.00
N TYR A 83 -7.87 23.82 -7.95
CA TYR A 83 -8.60 23.84 -6.66
C TYR A 83 -8.99 22.41 -6.22
N HIS A 84 -9.45 21.54 -7.12
CA HIS A 84 -9.81 20.14 -6.85
C HIS A 84 -8.69 19.20 -7.29
N SER A 85 -8.66 18.79 -8.58
CA SER A 85 -7.66 17.85 -9.10
C SER A 85 -6.68 18.56 -10.02
N ALA A 86 -5.37 18.35 -9.84
CA ALA A 86 -4.40 18.92 -10.78
C ALA A 86 -4.53 18.24 -12.15
N ILE A 87 -4.64 16.91 -12.19
CA ILE A 87 -4.89 16.13 -13.40
C ILE A 87 -6.00 15.10 -13.12
N GLN A 88 -7.01 15.04 -13.98
CA GLN A 88 -8.07 14.05 -13.92
C GLN A 88 -8.36 13.49 -15.30
N LEU A 89 -8.24 12.17 -15.44
CA LEU A 89 -8.58 11.42 -16.64
C LEU A 89 -9.73 10.48 -16.30
N GLU A 90 -10.86 10.61 -16.99
CA GLU A 90 -12.07 9.83 -16.74
C GLU A 90 -12.54 9.16 -18.04
N ARG A 91 -12.67 7.83 -18.08
CA ARG A 91 -13.02 7.09 -19.31
C ARG A 91 -12.14 7.47 -20.50
N VAL A 92 -10.84 7.63 -20.24
CA VAL A 92 -9.81 7.85 -21.24
C VAL A 92 -9.10 6.52 -21.51
N ASN A 93 -8.75 6.25 -22.77
CA ASN A 93 -7.81 5.20 -23.11
C ASN A 93 -6.42 5.82 -23.29
N VAL A 94 -5.40 5.31 -22.60
CA VAL A 94 -4.02 5.77 -22.74
C VAL A 94 -3.18 4.59 -23.22
N GLY A 95 -2.68 4.66 -24.45
CA GLY A 95 -1.92 3.55 -25.07
C GLY A 95 -0.52 3.34 -24.48
N GLY A 96 -0.02 4.30 -23.69
CA GLY A 96 1.25 4.21 -22.97
C GLY A 96 1.09 4.52 -21.48
N SER A 97 2.12 5.14 -20.90
CA SER A 97 2.15 5.46 -19.47
C SER A 97 1.59 6.85 -19.15
N VAL A 98 1.12 7.04 -17.91
CA VAL A 98 0.77 8.34 -17.32
C VAL A 98 1.90 8.72 -16.37
N THR A 99 2.69 9.73 -16.74
CA THR A 99 3.89 10.12 -15.98
C THR A 99 3.85 11.58 -15.54
N ASN A 100 4.16 11.84 -14.27
CA ASN A 100 4.43 13.17 -13.75
C ASN A 100 5.92 13.34 -13.39
N THR A 101 6.58 14.33 -13.98
CA THR A 101 7.95 14.77 -13.63
C THR A 101 8.00 16.21 -13.10
N GLY A 102 6.88 16.94 -13.21
CA GLY A 102 6.76 18.33 -12.76
C GLY A 102 6.18 18.46 -11.35
N THR A 103 5.60 19.63 -11.08
CA THR A 103 4.93 19.93 -9.80
C THR A 103 3.43 19.98 -9.97
N LEU A 104 2.70 19.23 -9.17
CA LEU A 104 1.24 19.29 -9.10
C LEU A 104 0.82 19.83 -7.74
N THR A 105 -0.02 20.87 -7.73
CA THR A 105 -0.58 21.44 -6.50
C THR A 105 -2.10 21.54 -6.60
N SER A 106 -2.82 21.04 -5.61
CA SER A 106 -4.28 21.04 -5.61
C SER A 106 -4.86 20.89 -4.20
N ASP A 107 -6.15 21.11 -3.98
CA ASP A 107 -6.75 20.94 -2.64
C ASP A 107 -7.38 19.54 -2.46
N GLU A 108 -7.77 18.83 -3.53
CA GLU A 108 -8.43 17.52 -3.44
C GLU A 108 -7.68 16.35 -4.08
N SER A 109 -6.97 16.48 -5.20
CA SER A 109 -6.25 15.33 -5.78
C SER A 109 -5.09 15.72 -6.68
N GLY A 110 -3.99 14.97 -6.63
CA GLY A 110 -2.86 15.19 -7.52
C GLY A 110 -3.19 14.71 -8.92
N ILE A 111 -3.24 13.39 -9.09
CA ILE A 111 -3.58 12.74 -10.35
C ILE A 111 -4.66 11.69 -10.08
N VAL A 112 -5.77 11.77 -10.81
CA VAL A 112 -6.88 10.82 -10.73
C VAL A 112 -7.05 10.12 -12.07
N LEU A 113 -7.01 8.80 -12.05
CA LEU A 113 -7.40 7.91 -13.15
C LEU A 113 -8.71 7.22 -12.77
N GLN A 114 -9.77 7.44 -13.54
CA GLN A 114 -11.06 6.82 -13.29
C GLN A 114 -11.60 6.12 -14.53
N GLU A 115 -11.99 4.86 -14.38
CA GLU A 115 -12.56 4.05 -15.48
C GLU A 115 -11.63 4.02 -16.71
N ILE A 116 -10.33 3.84 -16.45
CA ILE A 116 -9.28 3.88 -17.49
C ILE A 116 -8.88 2.46 -17.88
N GLU A 117 -8.77 2.23 -19.19
CA GLU A 117 -8.25 0.99 -19.75
C GLU A 117 -6.96 1.26 -20.52
N GLY A 118 -6.04 0.29 -20.51
CA GLY A 118 -4.90 0.24 -21.41
C GLY A 118 -3.63 0.97 -20.95
N VAL A 119 -3.64 1.59 -19.76
CA VAL A 119 -2.44 2.25 -19.21
C VAL A 119 -1.34 1.22 -19.03
N GLN A 120 -0.14 1.57 -19.49
CA GLN A 120 1.05 0.78 -19.20
C GLN A 120 1.45 1.01 -17.74
N ASP A 121 2.07 2.16 -17.44
CA ASP A 121 2.48 2.52 -16.08
C ASP A 121 1.81 3.81 -15.61
N PHE A 122 1.63 3.96 -14.30
CA PHE A 122 1.21 5.21 -13.65
C PHE A 122 2.29 5.66 -12.67
N ILE A 123 3.11 6.63 -13.08
CA ILE A 123 4.37 6.96 -12.42
C ILE A 123 4.41 8.42 -11.96
N ASN A 124 4.72 8.64 -10.69
CA ASN A 124 5.15 9.94 -10.18
C ASN A 124 6.66 9.97 -9.95
N LEU A 125 7.37 10.80 -10.71
CA LEU A 125 8.79 11.15 -10.54
C LEU A 125 8.97 12.56 -9.96
N GLY A 126 7.92 13.38 -10.00
CA GLY A 126 7.93 14.79 -9.60
C GLY A 126 7.43 15.04 -8.18
N ILE A 127 6.80 16.20 -7.98
CA ILE A 127 6.19 16.59 -6.72
C ILE A 127 4.68 16.63 -6.87
N ILE A 128 3.97 15.97 -5.97
CA ILE A 128 2.52 16.11 -5.80
C ILE A 128 2.26 16.65 -4.40
N GLN A 129 1.58 17.80 -4.32
CA GLN A 129 1.27 18.47 -3.07
C GLN A 129 -0.21 18.81 -2.97
N ILE A 130 -0.91 18.15 -2.06
CA ILE A 130 -2.27 18.49 -1.67
C ILE A 130 -2.23 19.54 -0.55
N THR A 131 -2.90 20.67 -0.75
CA THR A 131 -2.87 21.82 0.17
C THR A 131 -3.76 21.59 1.40
N ASP A 132 -4.86 20.85 1.23
CA ASP A 132 -5.70 20.35 2.33
C ASP A 132 -5.43 18.86 2.56
N PRO A 133 -4.54 18.50 3.50
CA PRO A 133 -4.17 17.12 3.76
C PRO A 133 -5.31 16.27 4.35
N ASN A 134 -6.51 16.85 4.59
CA ASN A 134 -7.66 16.10 5.09
C ASN A 134 -8.62 15.66 3.98
N LEU A 135 -8.45 16.13 2.75
CA LEU A 135 -9.44 15.93 1.70
C LEU A 135 -8.96 15.04 0.55
N GLY A 136 -7.64 14.94 0.31
CA GLY A 136 -7.20 14.55 -1.01
C GLY A 136 -6.10 13.50 -1.19
N ASP A 137 -6.14 12.83 -2.33
CA ASP A 137 -5.21 11.77 -2.70
C ASP A 137 -4.03 12.31 -3.51
N GLY A 138 -2.83 11.75 -3.31
CA GLY A 138 -1.69 12.06 -4.16
C GLY A 138 -1.87 11.49 -5.56
N MET A 139 -1.89 10.16 -5.65
CA MET A 139 -2.19 9.40 -6.86
C MET A 139 -3.39 8.49 -6.59
N SER A 140 -4.42 8.55 -7.43
CA SER A 140 -5.65 7.77 -7.27
C SER A 140 -6.01 7.06 -8.58
N ALA A 141 -6.27 5.75 -8.49
CA ALA A 141 -6.71 4.92 -9.60
C ALA A 141 -7.97 4.13 -9.20
N ASP A 142 -9.10 4.43 -9.83
CA ASP A 142 -10.42 3.85 -9.57
C ASP A 142 -10.95 3.13 -10.82
N ARG A 143 -11.22 1.83 -10.73
CA ARG A 143 -11.65 0.99 -11.86
C ARG A 143 -10.69 1.09 -13.06
N VAL A 144 -9.39 0.92 -12.79
CA VAL A 144 -8.32 1.01 -13.79
C VAL A 144 -7.71 -0.37 -14.05
N THR A 145 -7.45 -0.70 -15.31
CA THR A 145 -6.61 -1.84 -15.68
C THR A 145 -5.26 -1.35 -16.21
N MET A 146 -4.19 -1.64 -15.48
CA MET A 146 -2.81 -1.34 -15.88
C MET A 146 -2.05 -2.63 -16.18
N SER A 147 -1.31 -2.66 -17.28
CA SER A 147 -0.42 -3.80 -17.58
C SER A 147 0.92 -3.72 -16.83
N GLY A 148 1.31 -2.51 -16.43
CA GLY A 148 2.52 -2.21 -15.68
C GLY A 148 2.21 -1.81 -14.24
N VAL A 149 3.05 -0.93 -13.70
CA VAL A 149 3.08 -0.60 -12.28
C VAL A 149 2.42 0.74 -11.98
N MET A 150 1.89 0.86 -10.76
CA MET A 150 1.63 2.15 -10.13
C MET A 150 2.79 2.46 -9.19
N GLU A 151 3.59 3.49 -9.52
CA GLU A 151 4.85 3.79 -8.85
C GLU A 151 4.95 5.25 -8.41
N ASN A 152 5.39 5.46 -7.16
CA ASN A 152 5.93 6.74 -6.73
C ASN A 152 7.45 6.63 -6.54
N ALA A 153 8.22 7.36 -7.36
CA ALA A 153 9.65 7.61 -7.15
C ALA A 153 9.96 9.09 -6.82
N GLY A 154 8.93 9.95 -6.86
CA GLY A 154 9.01 11.36 -6.52
C GLY A 154 8.65 11.66 -5.06
N THR A 155 8.03 12.81 -4.82
CA THR A 155 7.49 13.19 -3.51
C THR A 155 5.98 13.39 -3.59
N ILE A 156 5.25 12.78 -2.65
CA ILE A 156 3.81 12.98 -2.47
C ILE A 156 3.57 13.52 -1.07
N THR A 157 2.80 14.61 -0.97
CA THR A 157 2.22 15.11 0.29
C THR A 157 0.72 15.17 0.16
N ALA A 158 -0.04 14.34 0.88
CA ALA A 158 -1.47 14.16 0.66
C ALA A 158 -2.22 13.64 1.91
N ARG A 159 -3.53 13.43 1.82
CA ARG A 159 -4.30 12.66 2.81
C ARG A 159 -3.96 11.18 2.70
N TYR A 160 -4.11 10.62 1.49
CA TYR A 160 -3.66 9.30 1.11
C TYR A 160 -2.56 9.46 0.06
N GLY A 161 -1.43 8.76 0.23
CA GLY A 161 -0.31 8.90 -0.70
C GLY A 161 -0.64 8.34 -2.09
N MET A 162 -0.87 7.03 -2.14
CA MET A 162 -1.28 6.29 -3.33
C MET A 162 -2.52 5.46 -3.01
N LEU A 163 -3.56 5.59 -3.82
CA LEU A 163 -4.84 4.89 -3.65
C LEU A 163 -5.19 4.09 -4.93
N LEU A 164 -5.43 2.81 -4.76
CA LEU A 164 -5.88 1.88 -5.79
C LEU A 164 -7.23 1.27 -5.37
N THR A 165 -8.28 1.52 -6.16
CA THR A 165 -9.64 1.06 -5.86
C THR A 165 -10.19 0.29 -7.05
N ASP A 166 -10.74 -0.90 -6.80
CA ASP A 166 -11.40 -1.74 -7.83
C ASP A 166 -10.58 -1.91 -9.13
N SER A 167 -9.26 -2.01 -9.02
CA SER A 167 -8.31 -1.92 -10.13
C SER A 167 -7.39 -3.16 -10.22
N SER A 168 -6.71 -3.32 -11.35
CA SER A 168 -5.69 -4.35 -11.55
C SER A 168 -4.38 -3.73 -12.04
N VAL A 169 -3.27 -4.12 -11.42
CA VAL A 169 -1.91 -3.65 -11.73
C VAL A 169 -0.91 -4.81 -11.62
N SER A 170 0.27 -4.72 -12.24
CA SER A 170 1.34 -5.72 -12.03
C SER A 170 2.32 -5.35 -10.92
N GLY A 171 2.12 -4.21 -10.27
CA GLY A 171 2.90 -3.81 -9.11
C GLY A 171 2.43 -2.50 -8.51
N PHE A 172 2.66 -2.36 -7.21
CA PHE A 172 2.27 -1.18 -6.45
C PHE A 172 3.42 -0.79 -5.52
N VAL A 173 4.23 0.18 -5.94
CA VAL A 173 5.56 0.40 -5.37
C VAL A 173 5.82 1.85 -5.01
N ASN A 174 6.42 2.08 -3.84
CA ASN A 174 6.97 3.36 -3.46
C ASN A 174 8.50 3.31 -3.36
N ASN A 175 9.18 3.94 -4.32
CA ASN A 175 10.62 4.19 -4.31
C ASN A 175 10.97 5.64 -3.90
N GLY A 176 9.96 6.50 -3.72
CA GLY A 176 10.11 7.90 -3.36
C GLY A 176 9.68 8.20 -1.92
N THR A 177 9.30 9.45 -1.67
CA THR A 177 8.79 9.89 -0.37
C THR A 177 7.28 10.09 -0.41
N ILE A 178 6.57 9.47 0.53
CA ILE A 178 5.15 9.73 0.81
C ILE A 178 5.03 10.30 2.22
N ASN A 179 4.50 11.52 2.32
CA ASN A 179 4.08 12.12 3.59
C ASN A 179 2.56 12.22 3.57
N SER A 180 1.87 11.35 4.31
CA SER A 180 0.40 11.32 4.32
C SER A 180 -0.18 11.58 5.70
N TYR A 181 -1.40 12.11 5.74
CA TYR A 181 -2.13 12.28 6.99
C TYR A 181 -2.76 10.95 7.45
N GLN A 182 -3.40 10.24 6.51
CA GLN A 182 -3.98 8.91 6.70
C GLN A 182 -3.05 7.85 6.13
N GLU A 183 -3.41 7.12 5.08
CA GLU A 183 -2.62 5.97 4.65
C GLU A 183 -1.51 6.36 3.67
N GLY A 184 -0.40 5.62 3.69
CA GLY A 184 0.69 5.82 2.73
C GLY A 184 0.33 5.25 1.37
N MET A 185 0.18 3.93 1.32
CA MET A 185 -0.23 3.16 0.14
C MET A 185 -1.45 2.32 0.49
N THR A 186 -2.50 2.42 -0.32
CA THR A 186 -3.78 1.74 -0.06
C THR A 186 -4.32 1.07 -1.30
N ALA A 187 -4.69 -0.20 -1.18
CA ALA A 187 -5.50 -0.92 -2.16
C ALA A 187 -6.76 -1.49 -1.50
N LEU A 188 -7.95 -1.12 -1.99
CA LEU A 188 -9.25 -1.50 -1.43
C LEU A 188 -10.24 -1.93 -2.52
N ASP A 189 -10.79 -3.15 -2.44
CA ASP A 189 -12.02 -3.49 -3.16
C ASP A 189 -13.22 -2.84 -2.45
N THR A 190 -13.92 -1.96 -3.17
CA THR A 190 -15.15 -1.31 -2.69
C THR A 190 -16.39 -1.76 -3.44
N SER A 191 -16.21 -2.41 -4.59
CA SER A 191 -17.30 -2.86 -5.44
C SER A 191 -18.00 -4.09 -4.89
N GLY A 192 -17.24 -4.99 -4.23
CA GLY A 192 -17.71 -6.34 -3.89
C GLY A 192 -18.06 -7.20 -5.11
N GLU A 193 -17.82 -6.69 -6.33
CA GLU A 193 -18.06 -7.37 -7.61
C GLU A 193 -16.76 -7.95 -8.20
N GLY A 194 -15.60 -7.67 -7.61
CA GLY A 194 -14.33 -8.30 -7.93
C GLY A 194 -13.19 -7.80 -7.05
N SER A 195 -12.30 -8.70 -6.65
CA SER A 195 -11.11 -8.35 -5.86
C SER A 195 -10.12 -7.52 -6.68
N ILE A 196 -9.39 -6.63 -6.01
CA ILE A 196 -8.18 -6.03 -6.61
C ILE A 196 -7.19 -7.15 -6.90
N SER A 197 -6.57 -7.13 -8.08
CA SER A 197 -5.50 -8.06 -8.46
C SER A 197 -4.21 -7.28 -8.65
N ILE A 198 -3.19 -7.63 -7.86
CA ILE A 198 -1.83 -7.08 -7.99
C ILE A 198 -0.90 -8.23 -8.38
N ASP A 199 -0.75 -8.51 -9.68
CA ASP A 199 0.10 -9.59 -10.21
C ASP A 199 1.58 -9.21 -10.17
N GLY A 200 2.09 -9.04 -8.95
CA GLY A 200 3.47 -8.68 -8.67
C GLY A 200 3.68 -8.15 -7.26
N ASN A 201 4.75 -7.37 -7.08
CA ASN A 201 5.17 -6.92 -5.76
C ASN A 201 4.40 -5.68 -5.29
N VAL A 202 4.06 -5.67 -4.02
CA VAL A 202 3.65 -4.47 -3.28
C VAL A 202 4.79 -4.09 -2.34
N GLY A 203 5.24 -2.85 -2.33
CA GLY A 203 6.34 -2.54 -1.42
C GLY A 203 6.90 -1.14 -1.40
N VAL A 204 7.83 -0.97 -0.45
CA VAL A 204 8.66 0.22 -0.30
C VAL A 204 10.09 -0.16 -0.65
N GLY A 205 10.64 0.46 -1.68
CA GLY A 205 12.03 0.24 -2.10
C GLY A 205 13.04 0.80 -1.11
N SER A 206 14.32 0.53 -1.32
CA SER A 206 15.39 0.92 -0.39
C SER A 206 15.58 2.44 -0.24
N GLU A 207 15.16 3.20 -1.25
CA GLU A 207 15.12 4.66 -1.22
C GLU A 207 13.74 5.20 -0.80
N GLY A 208 12.76 4.31 -0.71
CA GLY A 208 11.38 4.61 -0.37
C GLY A 208 11.21 4.95 1.11
N SER A 209 10.42 5.99 1.37
CA SER A 209 10.00 6.39 2.71
C SER A 209 8.51 6.67 2.73
N ILE A 210 7.80 6.04 3.67
CA ILE A 210 6.40 6.36 3.99
C ILE A 210 6.36 6.92 5.41
N ILE A 211 5.78 8.11 5.56
CA ILE A 211 5.50 8.74 6.85
C ILE A 211 4.02 9.06 6.89
N THR A 212 3.30 8.42 7.80
CA THR A 212 1.88 8.70 8.04
C THR A 212 1.65 9.26 9.42
N VAL A 213 0.71 10.21 9.55
CA VAL A 213 0.41 10.83 10.84
C VAL A 213 -0.52 9.96 11.70
N GLN A 214 -1.68 9.58 11.16
CA GLN A 214 -2.69 8.80 11.88
C GLN A 214 -2.91 7.41 11.29
N GLY A 215 -2.62 7.25 10.01
CA GLY A 215 -2.93 6.03 9.27
C GLY A 215 -1.82 4.99 9.27
N ASN A 216 -1.89 4.09 8.31
CA ASN A 216 -1.04 2.94 8.12
C ASN A 216 -0.01 3.21 7.02
N GLY A 217 1.12 2.52 7.07
CA GLY A 217 2.11 2.59 5.98
C GLY A 217 1.58 2.00 4.68
N ILE A 218 1.30 0.70 4.70
CA ILE A 218 0.70 -0.05 3.59
C ILE A 218 -0.61 -0.69 4.07
N VAL A 219 -1.68 -0.52 3.30
CA VAL A 219 -2.98 -1.17 3.52
C VAL A 219 -3.40 -1.93 2.28
N LEU A 220 -3.63 -3.22 2.43
CA LEU A 220 -4.27 -4.06 1.41
C LEU A 220 -5.54 -4.68 2.02
N SER A 221 -6.69 -4.46 1.40
CA SER A 221 -7.96 -5.08 1.80
C SER A 221 -8.64 -5.75 0.61
N SER A 222 -8.95 -7.04 0.75
CA SER A 222 -9.60 -7.83 -0.31
C SER A 222 -8.79 -7.81 -1.63
N VAL A 223 -7.49 -8.03 -1.51
CA VAL A 223 -6.51 -8.04 -2.61
C VAL A 223 -6.02 -9.46 -2.86
N GLN A 224 -6.00 -9.88 -4.12
CA GLN A 224 -5.58 -11.22 -4.53
C GLN A 224 -4.35 -11.16 -5.44
N ASP A 225 -3.74 -12.32 -5.63
CA ASP A 225 -2.62 -12.57 -6.54
C ASP A 225 -1.34 -11.76 -6.26
N VAL A 226 -1.15 -11.28 -5.03
CA VAL A 226 0.08 -10.56 -4.65
C VAL A 226 1.25 -11.53 -4.65
N ASP A 227 2.30 -11.25 -5.43
CA ASP A 227 3.53 -12.04 -5.36
C ASP A 227 4.15 -11.87 -3.96
N SER A 228 4.74 -10.71 -3.69
CA SER A 228 5.40 -10.47 -2.40
C SER A 228 5.09 -9.07 -1.89
N ILE A 229 5.02 -8.97 -0.56
CA ILE A 229 4.91 -7.72 0.15
C ILE A 229 6.29 -7.41 0.74
N ILE A 230 6.95 -6.38 0.21
CA ILE A 230 8.37 -6.13 0.46
C ILE A 230 8.54 -4.72 1.04
N ASN A 231 9.07 -4.62 2.26
CA ASN A 231 9.62 -3.37 2.76
C ASN A 231 11.14 -3.46 2.76
N THR A 232 11.82 -2.64 1.97
CA THR A 232 13.29 -2.46 2.02
C THR A 232 13.68 -1.04 2.44
N GLY A 233 12.70 -0.16 2.60
CA GLY A 233 12.90 1.25 2.93
C GLY A 233 12.52 1.55 4.37
N THR A 234 11.88 2.69 4.57
CA THR A 234 11.40 3.13 5.89
C THR A 234 9.90 3.36 5.89
N ILE A 235 9.21 2.77 6.86
CA ILE A 235 7.80 3.00 7.14
C ILE A 235 7.69 3.55 8.56
N THR A 236 7.20 4.78 8.70
CA THR A 236 6.80 5.37 9.99
C THR A 236 5.30 5.63 9.96
N ALA A 237 4.53 4.85 10.70
CA ALA A 237 3.08 4.86 10.66
C ALA A 237 2.43 5.27 11.98
N GLY A 238 1.37 6.07 11.87
CA GLY A 238 0.50 6.45 12.98
C GLY A 238 -0.15 5.24 13.65
N SER A 239 -0.77 4.38 12.86
CA SER A 239 -1.40 3.11 13.27
C SER A 239 -0.50 1.93 12.89
N HIS A 240 -0.81 1.10 11.89
CA HIS A 240 -0.01 -0.08 11.57
C HIS A 240 1.09 0.21 10.53
N GLY A 241 2.22 -0.49 10.62
CA GLY A 241 3.25 -0.42 9.57
C GLY A 241 2.73 -1.00 8.25
N ILE A 242 2.39 -2.28 8.28
CA ILE A 242 1.77 -3.02 7.17
C ILE A 242 0.48 -3.67 7.70
N LYS A 243 -0.66 -3.36 7.07
CA LYS A 243 -1.98 -3.89 7.42
C LYS A 243 -2.59 -4.64 6.24
N LEU A 244 -2.86 -5.92 6.43
CA LEU A 244 -3.43 -6.82 5.42
C LEU A 244 -4.73 -7.42 5.96
N THR A 245 -5.82 -7.26 5.24
CA THR A 245 -7.12 -7.86 5.57
C THR A 245 -7.68 -8.57 4.35
N ASP A 246 -8.02 -9.86 4.46
CA ASP A 246 -8.56 -10.62 3.31
C ASP A 246 -7.61 -10.58 2.09
N VAL A 247 -6.31 -10.83 2.33
CA VAL A 247 -5.27 -10.77 1.30
C VAL A 247 -4.77 -12.17 0.96
N SER A 248 -4.59 -12.46 -0.33
CA SER A 248 -3.82 -13.61 -0.81
C SER A 248 -2.46 -13.14 -1.33
N ALA A 249 -1.38 -13.60 -0.70
CA ALA A 249 -0.01 -13.26 -1.08
C ALA A 249 0.92 -14.48 -0.99
N GLN A 250 2.07 -14.48 -1.70
CA GLN A 250 3.06 -15.54 -1.51
C GLN A 250 3.92 -15.32 -0.28
N SER A 251 4.41 -14.11 -0.04
CA SER A 251 5.34 -13.88 1.08
C SER A 251 5.40 -12.43 1.54
N LEU A 252 5.89 -12.22 2.77
CA LEU A 252 6.09 -10.90 3.36
C LEU A 252 7.53 -10.78 3.87
N TYR A 253 8.26 -9.79 3.35
CA TYR A 253 9.64 -9.50 3.74
C TYR A 253 9.74 -8.09 4.32
N ASN A 254 10.11 -8.00 5.60
CA ASN A 254 10.62 -6.77 6.18
C ASN A 254 12.15 -6.81 6.17
N ASN A 255 12.69 -6.16 5.14
CA ASN A 255 14.11 -5.91 4.92
C ASN A 255 14.43 -4.40 5.05
N GLY A 256 13.65 -3.70 5.89
CA GLY A 256 13.82 -2.29 6.19
C GLY A 256 13.34 -1.93 7.61
N ILE A 257 13.06 -0.65 7.83
CA ILE A 257 12.63 -0.16 9.15
C ILE A 257 11.12 0.04 9.16
N ILE A 258 10.44 -0.53 10.16
CA ILE A 258 9.04 -0.26 10.48
C ILE A 258 8.98 0.36 11.88
N THR A 259 8.42 1.56 11.97
CA THR A 259 7.98 2.17 13.23
C THR A 259 6.46 2.39 13.16
N ALA A 260 5.69 1.67 13.97
CA ALA A 260 4.23 1.70 13.97
C ALA A 260 3.69 2.19 15.34
N GLY A 261 2.44 2.64 15.36
CA GLY A 261 1.77 3.10 16.56
C GLY A 261 2.29 4.44 17.08
N THR A 262 2.83 5.31 16.20
CA THR A 262 3.33 6.62 16.63
C THR A 262 2.21 7.57 17.05
N TYR A 263 0.98 7.25 16.69
CA TYR A 263 -0.22 7.99 17.04
C TYR A 263 -1.17 7.09 17.84
N VAL A 264 -1.30 7.40 19.13
CA VAL A 264 -2.25 6.73 20.02
C VAL A 264 -3.51 7.57 20.02
N GLU A 265 -4.48 7.20 19.20
CA GLU A 265 -5.84 7.69 19.40
C GLU A 265 -6.39 7.00 20.65
N ASP A 266 -6.94 7.78 21.59
CA ASP A 266 -7.63 7.23 22.76
C ASP A 266 -8.95 6.63 22.25
N LEU A 267 -8.88 5.40 21.74
CA LEU A 267 -10.00 4.72 21.08
C LEU A 267 -11.10 4.27 22.05
N GLY A 268 -11.02 4.68 23.32
CA GLY A 268 -11.88 4.16 24.36
C GLY A 268 -11.60 2.69 24.64
N ASP A 269 -12.23 2.19 25.68
CA ASP A 269 -12.08 0.86 26.27
C ASP A 269 -12.58 -0.31 25.39
N GLY A 270 -12.77 -0.10 24.08
CA GLY A 270 -13.47 -1.05 23.20
C GLY A 270 -12.77 -1.44 21.89
N GLU A 271 -11.75 -0.72 21.42
CA GLU A 271 -11.09 -1.02 20.13
C GLU A 271 -9.65 -1.56 20.29
N THR A 272 -9.65 -2.83 20.70
CA THR A 272 -8.84 -3.98 20.24
C THR A 272 -7.31 -3.88 20.16
N ASP A 273 -6.69 -4.85 20.83
CA ASP A 273 -5.27 -5.03 21.16
C ASP A 273 -4.24 -4.90 20.01
N ALA A 274 -4.66 -4.71 18.77
CA ALA A 274 -3.78 -4.77 17.61
C ALA A 274 -3.41 -3.42 16.98
N ASN A 275 -4.09 -2.32 17.29
CA ASN A 275 -3.73 -1.01 16.75
C ASN A 275 -2.28 -0.66 17.08
N GLY A 276 -1.52 -0.19 16.10
CA GLY A 276 -0.09 0.09 16.31
C GLY A 276 0.86 -1.09 16.09
N SER A 277 0.40 -2.18 15.47
CA SER A 277 1.26 -3.32 15.12
C SER A 277 2.24 -2.99 13.99
N GLY A 278 3.43 -3.57 14.02
CA GLY A 278 4.40 -3.46 12.93
C GLY A 278 3.88 -4.09 11.63
N ILE A 279 3.58 -5.38 11.71
CA ILE A 279 2.94 -6.18 10.65
C ILE A 279 1.64 -6.76 11.22
N TYR A 280 0.51 -6.48 10.58
CA TYR A 280 -0.82 -6.96 10.96
C TYR A 280 -1.47 -7.68 9.78
N LEU A 281 -1.80 -8.95 9.96
CA LEU A 281 -2.58 -9.75 9.03
C LEU A 281 -3.87 -10.19 9.70
N LYS A 282 -5.00 -10.03 9.00
CA LYS A 282 -6.29 -10.57 9.40
C LYS A 282 -7.00 -11.27 8.24
N ASP A 283 -7.63 -12.41 8.49
CA ASP A 283 -8.44 -13.15 7.51
C ASP A 283 -7.70 -13.41 6.19
N SER A 284 -6.38 -13.55 6.24
CA SER A 284 -5.51 -13.57 5.05
C SER A 284 -4.94 -14.97 4.79
N ASN A 285 -4.54 -15.22 3.53
CA ASN A 285 -3.86 -16.43 3.12
C ASN A 285 -2.47 -16.07 2.57
N LEU A 286 -1.41 -16.42 3.28
CA LEU A 286 -0.04 -16.14 2.87
C LEU A 286 0.71 -17.44 2.64
N GLN A 287 1.00 -17.84 1.41
CA GLN A 287 1.51 -19.19 1.09
C GLN A 287 2.99 -19.43 1.45
N GLY A 288 3.66 -18.47 2.06
CA GLY A 288 5.10 -18.46 2.28
C GLY A 288 5.49 -17.85 3.61
N ASN A 289 6.71 -17.32 3.69
CA ASN A 289 7.28 -16.84 4.95
C ASN A 289 6.91 -15.39 5.23
N ILE A 290 6.84 -15.08 6.52
CA ILE A 290 6.98 -13.72 7.07
C ILE A 290 8.39 -13.61 7.62
N THR A 291 9.20 -12.71 7.08
CA THR A 291 10.61 -12.56 7.46
C THR A 291 10.90 -11.14 7.95
N ASN A 292 11.56 -11.01 9.10
CA ASN A 292 12.21 -9.78 9.56
C ASN A 292 13.74 -10.00 9.53
N ASP A 293 14.42 -9.41 8.54
CA ASP A 293 15.81 -9.72 8.21
C ASP A 293 16.83 -9.00 9.16
N VAL A 294 18.12 -9.35 9.07
CA VAL A 294 19.14 -9.11 10.11
C VAL A 294 19.43 -7.64 10.41
N ASP A 295 19.33 -6.77 9.42
CA ASP A 295 19.64 -5.34 9.54
C ASP A 295 18.39 -4.52 9.93
N ASP A 296 17.28 -5.21 10.17
CA ASP A 296 15.95 -4.63 10.14
C ASP A 296 15.32 -4.53 11.52
N GLN A 297 14.40 -3.58 11.63
CA GLN A 297 13.78 -3.23 12.89
C GLN A 297 12.29 -3.08 12.73
N ILE A 298 11.55 -3.84 13.52
CA ILE A 298 10.15 -3.59 13.82
C ILE A 298 10.08 -2.96 15.21
N LYS A 299 9.65 -1.71 15.26
CA LYS A 299 9.27 -1.02 16.49
C LYS A 299 7.78 -0.70 16.43
N ALA A 300 7.00 -1.15 17.39
CA ALA A 300 5.55 -1.06 17.34
C ALA A 300 4.96 -0.76 18.72
N ALA A 301 3.83 -0.06 18.78
CA ALA A 301 3.19 0.28 20.06
C ALA A 301 2.38 -0.88 20.66
N THR A 302 2.08 -1.93 19.88
CA THR A 302 1.40 -3.13 20.38
C THR A 302 2.17 -4.37 19.96
N HIS A 303 1.90 -4.90 18.77
CA HIS A 303 2.48 -6.17 18.33
C HIS A 303 3.59 -5.99 17.30
N GLY A 304 4.59 -6.86 17.31
CA GLY A 304 5.61 -6.87 16.26
C GLY A 304 5.03 -7.42 14.98
N ILE A 305 4.65 -8.71 15.03
CA ILE A 305 3.95 -9.44 13.97
C ILE A 305 2.68 -10.03 14.57
N TYR A 306 1.52 -9.62 14.06
CA TYR A 306 0.21 -10.11 14.47
C TYR A 306 -0.47 -10.85 13.32
N LEU A 307 -0.86 -12.10 13.57
CA LEU A 307 -1.64 -12.96 12.67
C LEU A 307 -3.00 -13.27 13.33
N GLY A 308 -4.07 -12.67 12.83
CA GLY A 308 -5.43 -12.98 13.24
C GLY A 308 -6.16 -13.77 12.16
N GLU A 309 -6.69 -14.95 12.48
CA GLU A 309 -7.49 -15.75 11.55
C GLU A 309 -6.79 -15.96 10.18
N THR A 310 -5.45 -16.02 10.19
CA THR A 310 -4.60 -16.08 8.99
C THR A 310 -4.16 -17.52 8.76
N GLN A 311 -4.13 -17.95 7.50
CA GLN A 311 -3.82 -19.33 7.10
C GLN A 311 -2.69 -19.37 6.07
N GLY A 312 -2.14 -20.56 5.82
CA GLY A 312 -1.16 -20.79 4.75
C GLY A 312 0.28 -20.36 5.07
N VAL A 313 0.49 -19.57 6.12
CA VAL A 313 1.82 -19.04 6.47
C VAL A 313 2.77 -20.21 6.69
N THR A 314 3.87 -20.23 5.94
CA THR A 314 4.83 -21.33 6.06
C THR A 314 5.71 -21.15 7.29
N ASN A 315 6.26 -19.96 7.52
CA ASN A 315 7.06 -19.69 8.72
C ASN A 315 6.96 -18.21 9.13
N VAL A 316 7.21 -17.95 10.41
CA VAL A 316 7.58 -16.62 10.92
C VAL A 316 9.05 -16.64 11.32
N LEU A 317 9.87 -15.86 10.63
CA LEU A 317 11.33 -15.86 10.73
C LEU A 317 11.81 -14.49 11.22
N ASN A 318 12.50 -14.44 12.36
CA ASN A 318 13.11 -13.22 12.89
C ASN A 318 14.64 -13.34 12.95
N GLU A 319 15.34 -12.61 12.08
CA GLU A 319 16.79 -12.41 12.11
C GLU A 319 17.19 -11.02 12.65
N GLY A 320 16.27 -10.05 12.58
CA GLY A 320 16.44 -8.66 13.05
C GLY A 320 15.90 -8.37 14.45
N SER A 321 15.52 -7.12 14.68
CA SER A 321 15.01 -6.66 15.98
C SER A 321 13.50 -6.41 15.96
N ILE A 322 12.78 -7.01 16.91
CA ILE A 322 11.39 -6.68 17.25
C ILE A 322 11.38 -6.06 18.65
N ASN A 323 10.88 -4.83 18.78
CA ASN A 323 10.78 -4.10 20.05
C ASN A 323 9.40 -3.45 20.19
N VAL A 324 8.57 -3.97 21.08
CA VAL A 324 7.15 -3.65 21.15
C VAL A 324 6.61 -3.58 22.57
N ASP A 325 5.49 -2.88 22.77
CA ASP A 325 4.95 -2.66 24.12
C ASP A 325 3.99 -3.77 24.60
N THR A 326 3.47 -4.63 23.70
CA THR A 326 2.71 -5.84 24.08
C THR A 326 3.42 -7.08 23.57
N ASP A 327 2.89 -7.75 22.56
CA ASP A 327 3.37 -9.07 22.12
C ASP A 327 4.35 -9.02 20.94
N GLY A 328 5.50 -9.69 21.03
CA GLY A 328 6.49 -9.73 19.95
C GLY A 328 5.95 -10.36 18.66
N ILE A 329 5.54 -11.62 18.74
CA ILE A 329 4.86 -12.37 17.67
C ILE A 329 3.58 -12.96 18.26
N LYS A 330 2.42 -12.61 17.69
CA LYS A 330 1.12 -13.09 18.17
C LYS A 330 0.34 -13.78 17.06
N LEU A 331 -0.14 -14.98 17.36
CA LEU A 331 -1.12 -15.70 16.56
C LEU A 331 -2.45 -15.77 17.34
N SER A 332 -3.55 -15.45 16.67
CA SER A 332 -4.91 -15.56 17.18
C SER A 332 -5.79 -16.27 16.16
N GLY A 333 -6.12 -17.54 16.42
CA GLY A 333 -6.85 -18.41 15.48
C GLY A 333 -6.18 -18.58 14.11
N SER A 334 -4.85 -18.53 14.08
CA SER A 334 -4.06 -18.64 12.84
C SER A 334 -3.33 -19.97 12.74
N THR A 335 -3.03 -20.42 11.53
CA THR A 335 -2.24 -21.63 11.29
C THR A 335 -0.91 -21.31 10.62
N LEU A 336 0.13 -22.02 11.05
CA LEU A 336 1.42 -22.12 10.36
C LEU A 336 1.53 -23.52 9.78
N ASP A 337 1.37 -23.63 8.46
CA ASP A 337 1.18 -24.90 7.77
C ASP A 337 2.52 -25.54 7.42
N ARG A 338 2.60 -26.86 7.59
CA ARG A 338 3.72 -27.67 7.11
C ARG A 338 3.49 -28.04 5.65
N ILE A 339 4.43 -27.64 4.79
CA ILE A 339 4.45 -28.03 3.39
C ILE A 339 4.97 -29.46 3.29
N GLU A 340 4.07 -30.43 3.16
CA GLU A 340 4.42 -31.86 3.09
C GLU A 340 5.07 -32.28 1.76
N GLU A 341 4.91 -31.48 0.70
CA GLU A 341 5.21 -31.93 -0.67
C GLU A 341 6.72 -32.15 -0.95
N ASP A 342 7.62 -31.54 -0.16
CA ASP A 342 9.06 -31.56 -0.46
C ASP A 342 9.93 -32.36 0.52
N ASN A 343 9.35 -33.04 1.51
CA ASN A 343 10.07 -33.53 2.70
C ASN A 343 10.87 -32.40 3.41
N ASP A 344 10.49 -31.14 3.18
CA ASP A 344 11.11 -30.00 3.84
C ASP A 344 10.42 -29.80 5.19
N PHE A 345 11.02 -30.36 6.22
CA PHE A 345 10.59 -30.18 7.60
C PHE A 345 10.83 -28.75 8.12
N ASN A 346 11.28 -27.81 7.28
CA ASN A 346 11.50 -26.40 7.65
C ASN A 346 10.28 -25.50 7.37
N SER A 347 9.08 -26.05 7.49
CA SER A 347 7.81 -25.30 7.40
C SER A 347 6.98 -25.48 8.68
N GLY A 348 6.00 -24.61 8.86
CA GLY A 348 5.17 -24.51 10.05
C GLY A 348 5.86 -23.90 11.27
N ASN A 349 6.98 -23.17 11.13
CA ASN A 349 7.82 -22.78 12.28
C ASN A 349 7.68 -21.31 12.69
N ILE A 350 7.95 -21.04 13.97
CA ILE A 350 8.32 -19.71 14.48
C ILE A 350 9.79 -19.78 14.91
N ILE A 351 10.66 -19.01 14.25
CA ILE A 351 12.11 -19.07 14.49
C ILE A 351 12.66 -17.68 14.79
N ASN A 352 13.16 -17.49 16.01
CA ASN A 352 14.04 -16.37 16.36
C ASN A 352 15.51 -16.78 16.20
N TYR A 353 16.16 -16.34 15.13
CA TYR A 353 17.53 -16.71 14.80
C TYR A 353 18.56 -16.11 15.75
N ARG A 354 19.83 -16.54 15.62
CA ARG A 354 20.93 -16.13 16.52
C ARG A 354 21.15 -14.62 16.59
N THR A 355 20.94 -13.92 15.49
CA THR A 355 21.01 -12.45 15.41
C THR A 355 19.71 -11.78 15.87
N GLY A 356 18.61 -12.52 15.86
CA GLY A 356 17.29 -12.05 16.18
C GLY A 356 17.14 -11.66 17.64
N THR A 357 16.50 -10.51 17.87
CA THR A 357 16.12 -10.03 19.20
C THR A 357 14.64 -9.73 19.25
N ILE A 358 13.94 -10.27 20.24
CA ILE A 358 12.55 -9.93 20.55
C ILE A 358 12.52 -9.30 21.95
N THR A 359 12.01 -8.08 22.04
CA THR A 359 11.73 -7.38 23.30
C THR A 359 10.25 -7.01 23.31
N ALA A 360 9.50 -7.53 24.28
CA ALA A 360 8.05 -7.42 24.38
C ALA A 360 7.66 -6.92 25.79
N GLY A 361 6.67 -6.04 25.87
CA GLY A 361 6.11 -5.54 27.13
C GLY A 361 5.01 -6.44 27.72
N ASP A 362 4.60 -7.46 26.99
CA ASP A 362 3.80 -8.59 27.49
C ASP A 362 4.53 -9.90 27.12
N ASP A 363 4.02 -10.68 26.15
CA ASP A 363 4.62 -11.95 25.75
C ASP A 363 5.53 -11.81 24.52
N ALA A 364 6.69 -12.49 24.50
CA ALA A 364 7.53 -12.42 23.29
C ALA A 364 6.97 -13.23 22.11
N ILE A 365 6.42 -14.42 22.38
CA ILE A 365 5.70 -15.25 21.40
C ILE A 365 4.41 -15.72 22.06
N ARG A 366 3.27 -15.37 21.47
CA ARG A 366 1.94 -15.73 21.98
C ARG A 366 1.14 -16.51 20.95
N LEU A 367 0.66 -17.68 21.34
CA LEU A 367 -0.27 -18.50 20.57
C LEU A 367 -1.59 -18.54 21.32
N GLY A 368 -2.56 -17.75 20.87
CA GLY A 368 -3.91 -17.71 21.43
C GLY A 368 -4.95 -18.16 20.41
N GLY A 369 -6.15 -18.51 20.85
CA GLY A 369 -7.26 -18.62 19.90
C GLY A 369 -7.85 -17.27 19.48
N ALA A 370 -8.66 -17.28 18.42
CA ALA A 370 -9.43 -16.14 17.96
C ALA A 370 -10.50 -15.79 18.98
N ILE A 371 -10.43 -14.59 19.56
CA ILE A 371 -11.44 -14.10 20.49
C ILE A 371 -12.68 -13.70 19.68
N ASP A 372 -13.80 -14.39 19.89
CA ASP A 372 -15.10 -13.91 19.42
C ASP A 372 -15.54 -12.72 20.28
N TYR A 373 -15.75 -11.57 19.67
CA TYR A 373 -16.16 -10.35 20.39
C TYR A 373 -17.58 -10.43 20.95
N ASP A 374 -18.44 -11.31 20.43
CA ASP A 374 -19.84 -11.41 20.87
C ASP A 374 -19.97 -12.13 22.23
N ASP A 375 -19.11 -13.10 22.52
CA ASP A 375 -19.16 -13.87 23.76
C ASP A 375 -17.84 -13.93 24.56
N GLY A 376 -16.76 -13.37 24.01
CA GLY A 376 -15.43 -13.34 24.61
C GLY A 376 -14.76 -14.71 24.69
N MET A 377 -15.29 -15.73 24.00
CA MET A 377 -14.70 -17.06 23.98
C MET A 377 -13.80 -17.23 22.76
N SER A 378 -12.68 -17.93 22.97
CA SER A 378 -11.83 -18.42 21.88
C SER A 378 -12.63 -19.40 21.02
N THR A 379 -12.88 -19.06 19.75
CA THR A 379 -13.65 -19.93 18.85
C THR A 379 -12.78 -20.79 17.95
N THR A 380 -11.56 -20.33 17.65
CA THR A 380 -10.63 -21.01 16.76
C THR A 380 -9.22 -21.01 17.38
N PRO A 381 -8.65 -22.16 17.75
CA PRO A 381 -7.29 -22.23 18.31
C PRO A 381 -6.24 -21.87 17.26
N SER A 382 -5.08 -21.35 17.68
CA SER A 382 -3.93 -21.27 16.77
C SER A 382 -3.23 -22.63 16.66
N LEU A 383 -2.62 -22.91 15.50
CA LEU A 383 -1.85 -24.11 15.25
C LEU A 383 -0.49 -23.78 14.64
N VAL A 384 0.57 -24.31 15.25
CA VAL A 384 1.93 -24.31 14.71
C VAL A 384 2.29 -25.75 14.37
N GLU A 385 2.26 -26.13 13.08
CA GLU A 385 2.53 -27.53 12.69
C GLU A 385 4.01 -27.92 12.83
N GLY A 386 4.90 -26.92 12.87
CA GLY A 386 6.34 -27.07 13.06
C GLY A 386 6.81 -26.71 14.48
N ASP A 387 8.04 -26.23 14.56
CA ASP A 387 8.75 -25.92 15.80
C ASP A 387 8.58 -24.44 16.20
N VAL A 388 8.68 -24.19 17.52
CA VAL A 388 8.93 -22.85 18.07
C VAL A 388 10.36 -22.81 18.59
N VAL A 389 11.25 -22.10 17.90
CA VAL A 389 12.69 -22.13 18.14
C VAL A 389 13.24 -20.76 18.49
N ASN A 390 13.94 -20.68 19.63
CA ASN A 390 14.79 -19.54 19.98
C ASN A 390 16.28 -19.89 19.90
N MET A 391 17.01 -19.19 19.04
CA MET A 391 18.48 -19.19 18.95
C MET A 391 19.10 -17.84 19.32
N GLY A 392 18.30 -16.77 19.36
CA GLY A 392 18.70 -15.40 19.61
C GLY A 392 18.47 -14.94 21.05
N VAL A 393 17.97 -13.72 21.19
CA VAL A 393 17.60 -13.13 22.48
C VAL A 393 16.10 -12.88 22.53
N ILE A 394 15.46 -13.36 23.58
CA ILE A 394 14.08 -13.03 23.94
C ILE A 394 14.09 -12.33 25.31
N THR A 395 13.43 -11.18 25.38
CA THR A 395 13.11 -10.46 26.62
C THR A 395 11.61 -10.14 26.62
N ALA A 396 10.91 -10.59 27.65
CA ALA A 396 9.48 -10.36 27.83
C ALA A 396 9.22 -9.89 29.27
N ASP A 397 8.30 -8.94 29.44
CA ASP A 397 7.90 -8.47 30.77
C ASP A 397 6.93 -9.47 31.45
N GLU A 398 6.17 -10.26 30.69
CA GLU A 398 5.42 -11.42 31.19
C GLU A 398 6.10 -12.72 30.74
N ASN A 399 5.54 -13.44 29.75
CA ASN A 399 6.04 -14.75 29.35
C ASN A 399 6.91 -14.69 28.10
N ALA A 400 7.94 -15.52 28.03
CA ALA A 400 8.73 -15.57 26.80
C ALA A 400 8.02 -16.35 25.68
N ILE A 401 7.31 -17.43 26.04
CA ILE A 401 6.46 -18.18 25.12
C ILE A 401 5.17 -18.52 25.88
N ASP A 402 4.03 -18.01 25.40
CA ASP A 402 2.69 -18.30 25.91
C ASP A 402 1.89 -19.08 24.87
N ILE A 403 1.26 -20.18 25.31
CA ILE A 403 0.44 -21.05 24.47
C ILE A 403 -0.88 -21.29 25.21
N ASP A 404 -1.92 -20.57 24.79
CA ASP A 404 -3.25 -20.62 25.38
C ASP A 404 -4.28 -21.06 24.33
N ASP A 405 -5.06 -22.08 24.67
CA ASP A 405 -6.05 -22.71 23.77
C ASP A 405 -5.51 -22.94 22.35
N SER A 406 -4.24 -23.35 22.23
CA SER A 406 -3.51 -23.46 20.96
C SER A 406 -2.62 -24.70 20.93
N THR A 407 -2.13 -25.08 19.75
CA THR A 407 -1.31 -26.29 19.59
C THR A 407 0.00 -25.99 18.88
N VAL A 408 1.09 -26.59 19.36
CA VAL A 408 2.37 -26.72 18.66
C VAL A 408 2.62 -28.21 18.48
N ASP A 409 2.62 -28.68 17.23
CA ASP A 409 2.83 -30.10 16.91
C ASP A 409 4.31 -30.50 16.94
N GLY A 410 5.20 -29.54 16.66
CA GLY A 410 6.64 -29.72 16.72
C GLY A 410 7.24 -29.56 18.11
N MET A 411 8.50 -29.13 18.15
CA MET A 411 9.26 -28.92 19.37
C MET A 411 9.31 -27.44 19.75
N ILE A 412 9.26 -27.18 21.05
CA ILE A 412 9.66 -25.89 21.61
C ILE A 412 11.13 -26.01 22.05
N SER A 413 12.03 -25.26 21.40
CA SER A 413 13.48 -25.39 21.61
C SER A 413 14.14 -24.05 21.88
N ASN A 414 14.98 -24.00 22.92
CA ASN A 414 15.79 -22.84 23.23
C ASN A 414 17.28 -23.19 23.26
N SER A 415 18.06 -22.50 22.43
CA SER A 415 19.53 -22.48 22.46
C SER A 415 20.12 -21.07 22.62
N GLY A 416 19.25 -20.06 22.63
CA GLY A 416 19.57 -18.66 22.87
C GLY A 416 19.41 -18.24 24.34
N THR A 417 19.24 -16.94 24.54
CA THR A 417 18.96 -16.34 25.86
C THR A 417 17.48 -16.00 25.96
N ILE A 418 16.86 -16.34 27.09
CA ILE A 418 15.50 -15.94 27.42
C ILE A 418 15.53 -15.22 28.77
N THR A 419 14.87 -14.07 28.84
CA THR A 419 14.53 -13.35 30.08
C THR A 419 13.02 -13.12 30.07
N SER A 420 12.31 -13.62 31.07
CA SER A 420 10.86 -13.43 31.26
C SER A 420 10.61 -12.84 32.65
N GLY A 421 9.58 -12.02 32.80
CA GLY A 421 9.20 -11.47 34.10
C GLY A 421 8.37 -12.42 34.94
N ASP A 422 7.55 -13.28 34.31
CA ASP A 422 6.80 -14.34 34.99
C ASP A 422 7.28 -15.75 34.59
N VAL A 423 6.64 -16.39 33.59
CA VAL A 423 6.95 -17.76 33.18
C VAL A 423 7.78 -17.78 31.91
N THR A 424 8.80 -18.65 31.86
CA THR A 424 9.62 -18.77 30.64
C THR A 424 8.85 -19.42 29.48
N ILE A 425 8.08 -20.47 29.76
CA ILE A 425 7.18 -21.12 28.81
C ILE A 425 5.91 -21.47 29.57
N ASP A 426 4.79 -20.84 29.21
CA ASP A 426 3.46 -21.16 29.74
C ASP A 426 2.66 -21.96 28.69
N ILE A 427 1.94 -22.98 29.16
CA ILE A 427 1.13 -23.88 28.31
C ILE A 427 -0.18 -24.14 29.05
N GLY A 428 -1.24 -23.47 28.58
CA GLY A 428 -2.60 -23.45 29.14
C GLY A 428 -3.49 -24.62 28.73
#